data_AF-A0A967IBI1-F1
#
_entry.id   AF-A0A967IBI1-F1
#
_cell.length_a   1.000
_cell.length_b   1.000
_cell.length_c   1.000
_cell.angle_alpha   90.00
_cell.angle_beta   90.00
_cell.angle_gamma   90.00
#
_symmetry.space_group_name_H-M   'P 1'
#
loop_
_entity.id
_entity.type
_entity.pdbx_description
1 polymer ?
#
loop_
_entity_poly.entity_id
_entity_poly.type
_entity_poly.pdbx_seq_one_letter_code
_entity_poly.pdbx_strand_id
1 'polypeptide(L)' 'QSVALRLICEREKEIKAFVPREYWSIEADLKTEKGEGFKAKLHKVDGKKLDKFAIESKKQADELLQGLQEASYQVASL' A
#
# COMPACT_ATOMS: atom_id res chain seq x y z
N GLN A 1 -32.67 14.14 -24.03
CA GLN A 1 -32.36 13.97 -22.58
C GLN A 1 -30.85 13.97 -22.44
N SER A 2 -30.30 14.89 -21.65
CA SER A 2 -28.91 15.36 -21.72
C SER A 2 -27.89 14.37 -21.15
N VAL A 3 -26.85 14.06 -21.92
CA VAL A 3 -25.72 13.16 -21.55
C VAL A 3 -25.02 13.63 -20.26
N ALA A 4 -24.95 14.94 -20.04
CA ALA A 4 -24.40 15.54 -18.83
C ALA A 4 -25.13 15.10 -17.55
N LEU A 5 -26.47 14.97 -17.59
CA LEU A 5 -27.25 14.53 -16.42
C LEU A 5 -26.97 13.06 -16.08
N ARG A 6 -26.72 12.23 -17.10
CA ARG A 6 -26.36 10.82 -16.91
C ARG A 6 -25.00 10.68 -16.21
N LEU A 7 -23.99 11.44 -16.64
CA LEU A 7 -22.66 11.43 -16.03
C LEU A 7 -22.70 11.86 -14.56
N ILE A 8 -23.50 12.88 -14.24
CA ILE A 8 -23.68 13.35 -12.86
C ILE A 8 -24.36 12.26 -12.02
N CYS A 9 -25.39 11.61 -12.55
CA CYS A 9 -26.11 10.55 -11.84
C CYS A 9 -25.26 9.28 -11.67
N GLU A 10 -24.39 8.95 -12.64
CA GLU A 10 -23.40 7.87 -12.54
C GLU A 10 -22.36 8.18 -11.45
N ARG A 11 -21.80 9.40 -11.42
CA ARG A 11 -20.87 9.85 -10.36
C ARG A 11 -21.49 9.80 -8.97
N GLU A 12 -22.73 10.27 -8.81
CA GLU A 12 -23.45 10.22 -7.53
C GLU A 12 -23.67 8.77 -7.04
N LYS A 13 -23.93 7.83 -7.96
CA LYS A 13 -24.04 6.40 -7.64
C LYS A 13 -22.69 5.80 -7.23
N GLU A 14 -21.60 6.17 -7.93
CA GLU A 14 -20.25 5.74 -7.58
C GLU A 14 -19.84 6.22 -6.18
N ILE A 15 -20.14 7.48 -5.84
CA ILE A 15 -19.86 8.05 -4.51
C ILE A 15 -20.68 7.32 -3.44
N LYS A 16 -21.97 7.03 -3.69
CA LYS A 16 -22.82 6.29 -2.74
C LYS A 16 -22.40 4.83 -2.57
N ALA A 17 -21.83 4.21 -3.59
CA ALA A 17 -21.31 2.86 -3.55
C ALA A 17 -19.87 2.78 -3.02
N PHE A 18 -19.21 3.92 -2.82
CA PHE A 18 -17.85 3.97 -2.30
C PHE A 18 -17.84 3.59 -0.82
N VAL A 19 -17.27 2.41 -0.52
CA VAL A 19 -17.05 1.96 0.85
C VAL A 19 -15.59 2.27 1.23
N PRO A 20 -15.34 3.25 2.12
CA PRO A 20 -13.98 3.52 2.58
C PRO A 20 -13.47 2.28 3.34
N ARG A 21 -12.33 1.76 2.90
CA ARG A 21 -11.63 0.67 3.60
C ARG A 21 -10.39 1.24 4.27
N GLU A 22 -10.25 0.96 5.57
CA GLU A 22 -9.02 1.25 6.27
C GLU A 22 -7.95 0.28 5.78
N TYR A 23 -6.81 0.83 5.36
CA TYR A 23 -5.65 0.05 4.97
C TYR A 23 -4.42 0.65 5.63
N TRP A 24 -3.47 -0.22 5.91
CA TRP A 24 -2.18 0.15 6.48
C TRP A 24 -1.11 -0.03 5.41
N SER A 25 -0.16 0.90 5.35
CA SER A 25 1.02 0.81 4.49
C SER A 25 2.27 0.86 5.34
N ILE A 26 3.20 -0.06 5.08
CA ILE A 26 4.49 -0.08 5.76
C ILE A 26 5.51 0.60 4.84
N GLU A 27 6.14 1.65 5.37
CA GLU A 27 7.22 2.38 4.72
C GLU A 27 8.51 2.16 5.52
N ALA A 28 9.58 1.78 4.84
CA ALA A 28 10.91 1.62 5.41
C ALA A 28 11.83 2.71 4.86
N ASP A 29 12.52 3.42 5.75
CA ASP A 29 13.57 4.37 5.37
C ASP A 29 14.90 3.59 5.33
N LEU A 30 15.40 3.33 4.12
CA LEU A 30 16.60 2.54 3.89
C LEU A 30 17.73 3.47 3.42
N LYS A 31 18.97 3.16 3.82
CA LYS A 31 20.16 3.88 3.36
C LYS A 31 21.02 2.94 2.53
N THR A 32 21.43 3.42 1.35
CA THR A 32 22.47 2.75 0.56
C THR A 32 23.84 2.91 1.22
N GLU A 33 24.79 2.03 0.90
CA GLU A 33 26.20 2.18 1.32
C GLU A 33 26.82 3.51 0.87
N LYS A 34 26.27 4.14 -0.19
CA LYS A 34 26.69 5.47 -0.68
C LYS A 34 26.10 6.64 0.12
N GLY A 35 25.28 6.37 1.14
CA GLY A 35 24.66 7.38 2.00
C GLY A 35 23.38 8.00 1.44
N GLU A 36 22.92 7.57 0.26
CA GLU A 36 21.63 8.00 -0.28
C GLU A 36 20.50 7.25 0.44
N GLY A 37 19.64 8.00 1.12
CA GLY A 37 18.43 7.49 1.77
C GLY A 37 17.27 7.42 0.79
N PHE A 38 16.59 6.28 0.73
CA PHE A 38 15.39 6.12 -0.06
C PHE A 38 14.30 5.42 0.76
N LYS A 39 13.05 5.83 0.50
CA LYS A 39 11.88 5.20 1.10
C LYS A 39 11.46 4.02 0.25
N ALA A 40 11.43 2.83 0.86
CA ALA A 40 10.86 1.63 0.26
C ALA A 40 9.48 1.37 0.85
N LYS A 41 8.52 1.06 -0.01
CA LYS A 41 7.19 0.60 0.40
C LYS A 41 7.15 -0.91 0.34
N LEU A 42 6.52 -1.53 1.34
CA LEU A 42 6.34 -2.97 1.36
C LEU A 42 5.31 -3.39 0.31
N HIS A 43 5.76 -4.10 -0.72
CA HIS A 43 4.89 -4.60 -1.81
C HIS A 43 4.71 -6.12 -1.80
N LYS A 44 5.61 -6.87 -1.14
CA LYS A 44 5.56 -8.34 -1.06
C LYS A 44 6.09 -8.78 0.29
N VAL A 45 5.44 -9.78 0.87
CA VAL A 45 5.87 -10.46 2.09
C VAL A 45 5.74 -11.96 1.83
N ASP A 46 6.81 -12.72 2.09
CA ASP A 46 6.78 -14.19 2.07
C ASP A 46 6.21 -14.78 0.75
N GLY A 47 6.58 -14.16 -0.38
CA GLY A 47 6.09 -14.55 -1.70
C GLY A 47 4.64 -14.13 -2.02
N LYS A 48 3.88 -13.62 -1.04
CA LYS A 48 2.54 -13.06 -1.24
C LYS A 48 2.65 -11.57 -1.58
N LYS A 49 2.09 -11.17 -2.72
CA LYS A 49 1.93 -9.76 -3.07
C LYS A 49 0.96 -9.13 -2.08
N LEU A 50 1.46 -8.12 -1.36
CA LEU A 50 0.61 -7.25 -0.56
C LEU A 50 -0.06 -6.30 -1.55
N ASP A 51 -1.33 -6.58 -1.84
CA ASP A 51 -2.15 -5.65 -2.61
C ASP A 51 -2.36 -4.35 -1.83
N LYS A 52 -2.81 -3.27 -2.50
CA LYS A 52 -2.95 -1.95 -1.84
C LYS A 52 -3.87 -1.95 -0.62
N PHE A 53 -4.70 -2.98 -0.49
CA PHE A 53 -5.65 -3.18 0.61
C PHE A 53 -5.36 -4.44 1.43
N ALA A 54 -4.18 -5.06 1.28
CA ALA A 54 -3.91 -6.35 1.90
C ALA A 54 -3.64 -6.27 3.41
N ILE A 55 -3.28 -5.10 3.95
CA ILE A 55 -3.14 -4.90 5.40
C ILE A 55 -4.37 -4.13 5.91
N GLU A 56 -5.40 -4.88 6.28
CA GLU A 56 -6.64 -4.32 6.87
C GLU A 56 -6.55 -4.20 8.40
N SER A 57 -5.47 -4.69 9.02
CA SER A 57 -5.34 -4.74 10.48
C SER A 57 -3.95 -4.34 10.97
N LYS A 58 -3.92 -3.54 12.04
CA LYS A 58 -2.71 -3.15 12.76
C LYS A 58 -1.90 -4.36 13.23
N LYS A 59 -2.55 -5.49 13.55
CA LYS A 59 -1.85 -6.70 14.03
C LYS A 59 -1.03 -7.35 12.92
N GLN A 60 -1.58 -7.43 11.70
CA GLN A 60 -0.82 -7.86 10.53
C GLN A 60 0.32 -6.90 10.23
N ALA A 61 0.08 -5.58 10.32
CA ALA A 61 1.14 -4.60 10.13
C ALA A 61 2.32 -4.81 11.11
N ASP A 62 2.03 -5.10 12.38
CA ASP A 62 3.03 -5.31 13.44
C ASP A 62 3.82 -6.61 13.25
N GLU A 63 3.15 -7.72 12.93
CA GLU A 63 3.81 -8.99 12.61
C GLU A 63 4.74 -8.86 11.40
N LEU A 64 4.31 -8.13 10.38
CA LEU A 64 5.13 -7.80 9.21
C LEU A 64 6.31 -6.91 9.58
N LEU A 65 6.10 -5.91 10.43
CA LEU A 65 7.14 -4.99 10.88
C LEU A 65 8.23 -5.75 11.67
N GLN A 66 7.84 -6.67 12.55
CA GLN A 66 8.79 -7.51 13.30
C GLN A 66 9.63 -8.38 12.36
N GLY A 67 9.00 -9.09 11.41
CA GLY A 67 9.74 -9.91 10.44
C GLY A 67 10.66 -9.09 9.53
N LEU A 68 10.26 -7.87 9.19
CA LEU A 68 11.06 -6.92 8.42
C LEU A 68 12.22 -6.33 9.25
N GLN A 69 12.05 -6.10 10.54
CA GLN A 69 13.09 -5.54 11.39
C GLN A 69 14.27 -6.51 11.55
N GLU A 70 14.02 -7.82 11.49
CA GLU A 70 15.05 -8.87 11.53
C GLU A 70 15.64 -9.19 10.14
N ALA A 71 15.01 -8.73 9.06
CA ALA A 71 15.44 -9.05 7.70
C ALA A 71 16.63 -8.20 7.25
N SER A 72 17.62 -8.86 6.64
CA SER A 72 18.68 -8.18 5.90
C SER A 72 18.18 -7.73 4.53
N TYR A 73 18.15 -6.41 4.31
CA TYR A 73 17.75 -5.82 3.04
C TYR A 73 18.91 -5.79 2.07
N GLN A 74 18.75 -6.42 0.91
CA GLN A 74 19.65 -6.26 -0.22
C GLN A 74 18.92 -5.48 -1.30
N VAL A 75 19.60 -4.49 -1.87
CA VAL A 75 19.10 -3.80 -3.06
C VAL A 75 19.16 -4.80 -4.20
N ALA A 76 18.02 -5.33 -4.61
CA ALA A 76 17.93 -6.06 -5.86
C ALA A 76 18.30 -5.06 -6.96
N SER A 77 19.45 -5.33 -7.58
CA SER A 77 20.18 -4.41 -8.47
C SER A 77 19.32 -3.85 -9.61
N LEU A 78 19.81 -2.70 -10.12
CA LEU A 78 19.30 -1.89 -11.23
C LEU A 78 18.96 -2.69 -12.50
#